data_AF-A0A6A6L8C8-F1
#
_entry.id   AF-A0A6A6L8C8-F1
#
_cell.length_a   1.000
_cell.length_b   1.000
_cell.length_c   1.000
_cell.angle_alpha   90.00
_cell.angle_beta   90.00
_cell.angle_gamma   90.00
#
_symmetry.space_group_name_H-M   'P 1'
#
loop_
_entity.id
_entity.type
_entity.pdbx_description
1 polymer ?
#
loop_
_entity_poly.entity_id
_entity_poly.type
_entity_poly.pdbx_seq_one_letter_code
_entity_poly.pdbx_strand_id
1 'polypeptide(L)'
;MDSLPNGSFAVSASAATNPINPTHRTPFSKLTQLTESLKPEHQFLRVPFEHYKKTIRINHRVVEKEVSSVISGVTDAANSDMSKDDAVQHLTSLVSRLQGLKRKGCAPLDHLESVDAENLSEWSNTRLKRIPVDYMLRMSYYEIGMKLAESSNMLDLVDIAVFQEARRVIDALQNREAAPALAWRADNKSRLKMSKLKLQEFIELVRAENSMCAIAYARKYLAP
;
A
#
# COMPACT_ATOMS: atom_id res chain seq x y z
N MET A 1 22.00 67.02 -40.34
CA MET A 1 21.71 65.71 -40.96
C MET A 1 20.20 65.69 -41.13
N ASP A 2 19.74 66.24 -42.25
CA ASP A 2 18.34 66.41 -42.62
C ASP A 2 17.93 65.38 -43.68
N SER A 3 16.63 65.07 -43.69
CA SER A 3 15.79 64.59 -44.82
C SER A 3 15.34 63.13 -44.82
N LEU A 4 14.00 62.96 -44.74
CA LEU A 4 13.19 61.83 -45.25
C LEU A 4 13.07 61.91 -46.80
N PRO A 5 12.62 60.86 -47.53
CA PRO A 5 11.16 60.69 -47.79
C PRO A 5 10.62 59.25 -47.99
N ASN A 6 9.39 59.05 -47.47
CA ASN A 6 8.16 58.44 -48.03
C ASN A 6 8.15 57.41 -49.20
N GLY A 7 7.27 56.38 -49.12
CA GLY A 7 6.67 55.71 -50.29
C GLY A 7 6.27 54.22 -50.16
N SER A 8 4.96 53.95 -50.05
CA SER A 8 4.23 52.67 -49.99
C SER A 8 4.53 51.62 -51.09
N PHE A 9 4.24 50.33 -50.83
CA PHE A 9 3.23 49.51 -51.55
C PHE A 9 3.00 48.15 -50.85
N ALA A 10 1.73 47.74 -50.80
CA ALA A 10 1.23 46.54 -50.16
C ALA A 10 1.40 45.28 -51.02
N VAL A 11 1.65 44.12 -50.41
CA VAL A 11 1.21 42.81 -50.93
C VAL A 11 0.80 41.89 -49.77
N SER A 12 -0.43 41.41 -49.87
CA SER A 12 -1.12 40.48 -48.98
C SER A 12 -0.45 39.10 -48.92
N ALA A 13 -0.39 38.49 -47.74
CA ALA A 13 -0.29 37.03 -47.62
C ALA A 13 -1.11 36.57 -46.40
N SER A 14 -2.26 35.98 -46.71
CA SER A 14 -3.18 35.30 -45.80
C SER A 14 -2.55 34.05 -45.20
N ALA A 15 -2.21 34.07 -43.91
CA ALA A 15 -1.94 32.87 -43.14
C ALA A 15 -3.23 32.41 -42.48
N ALA A 16 -3.86 31.40 -43.08
CA ALA A 16 -5.05 30.72 -42.57
C ALA A 16 -4.81 30.24 -41.13
N THR A 17 -5.62 30.75 -40.20
CA THR A 17 -5.73 30.23 -38.83
C THR A 17 -6.58 28.97 -38.91
N ASN A 18 -5.96 27.80 -38.88
CA ASN A 18 -6.68 26.54 -38.66
C ASN A 18 -7.07 26.45 -37.17
N PRO A 19 -8.36 26.40 -36.80
CA PRO A 19 -8.75 26.14 -35.43
C PRO A 19 -8.44 24.68 -35.10
N ILE A 20 -7.57 24.46 -34.11
CA ILE A 20 -7.28 23.13 -33.57
C ILE A 20 -8.56 22.61 -32.90
N ASN A 21 -9.20 21.63 -33.56
CA ASN A 21 -10.35 20.90 -33.05
C ASN A 21 -9.90 19.98 -31.89
N PRO A 22 -10.49 20.04 -30.67
CA PRO A 22 -9.94 19.37 -29.49
C PRO A 22 -10.34 17.89 -29.31
N THR A 23 -10.79 17.19 -30.36
CA THR A 23 -11.60 15.97 -30.19
C THR A 23 -10.95 14.62 -30.53
N HIS A 24 -9.65 14.53 -30.83
CA HIS A 24 -9.00 13.21 -31.00
C HIS A 24 -7.70 13.06 -30.20
N ARG A 25 -7.81 12.80 -28.90
CA ARG A 25 -6.70 12.18 -28.14
C ARG A 25 -6.62 10.71 -28.53
N THR A 26 -5.57 10.35 -29.26
CA THR A 26 -5.26 8.97 -29.65
C THR A 26 -5.10 8.07 -28.42
N PRO A 27 -5.53 6.79 -28.44
CA PRO A 27 -5.50 5.88 -27.28
C PRO A 27 -4.10 5.71 -26.68
N PHE A 28 -3.05 5.81 -27.50
CA PHE A 28 -1.65 5.79 -27.05
C PHE A 28 -1.31 6.97 -26.11
N SER A 29 -1.89 8.16 -26.36
CA SER A 29 -1.70 9.33 -25.49
C SER A 29 -2.37 9.15 -24.13
N LYS A 30 -3.50 8.44 -24.06
CA LYS A 30 -4.20 8.12 -22.81
C LYS A 30 -3.40 7.14 -21.95
N LEU A 31 -2.84 6.09 -22.55
CA LEU A 31 -1.99 5.12 -21.82
C LEU A 31 -0.73 5.77 -21.25
N THR A 32 -0.08 6.66 -22.01
CA THR A 32 1.08 7.41 -21.53
C THR A 32 0.69 8.37 -20.40
N GLN A 33 -0.44 9.08 -20.52
CA GLN A 33 -0.95 9.98 -19.49
C GLN A 33 -1.30 9.24 -18.18
N LEU A 34 -1.89 8.04 -18.28
CA LEU A 34 -2.13 7.14 -17.15
C LEU A 34 -0.82 6.69 -16.50
N THR A 35 0.15 6.28 -17.31
CA THR A 35 1.44 5.81 -16.80
C THR A 35 2.18 6.93 -16.06
N GLU A 36 2.16 8.16 -16.59
CA GLU A 36 2.73 9.34 -15.91
C GLU A 36 1.96 9.70 -14.63
N SER A 37 0.63 9.55 -14.62
CA SER A 37 -0.17 9.81 -13.42
C SER A 37 0.05 8.76 -12.33
N LEU A 38 0.38 7.51 -12.66
CA LEU A 38 0.65 6.47 -11.66
C LEU A 38 2.03 6.60 -10.98
N LYS A 39 3.03 7.23 -11.61
CA LYS A 39 4.39 7.37 -11.04
C LYS A 39 4.46 7.89 -9.60
N PRO A 40 3.80 9.02 -9.23
CA PRO A 40 3.85 9.55 -7.86
C PRO A 40 3.11 8.69 -6.83
N GLU A 41 2.27 7.74 -7.25
CA GLU A 41 1.54 6.91 -6.31
C GLU A 41 2.36 5.84 -5.63
N HIS A 42 3.50 5.47 -6.20
CA HIS A 42 4.33 4.41 -5.66
C HIS A 42 4.64 4.60 -4.16
N GLN A 43 4.82 5.85 -3.71
CA GLN A 43 5.07 6.17 -2.32
C GLN A 43 3.90 5.81 -1.39
N PHE A 44 2.68 5.88 -1.89
CA PHE A 44 1.46 5.63 -1.13
C PHE A 44 0.90 4.23 -1.33
N LEU A 45 1.26 3.54 -2.41
CA LEU A 45 0.78 2.20 -2.69
C LEU A 45 1.58 1.12 -1.96
N ARG A 46 2.77 1.44 -1.46
CA ARG A 46 3.66 0.44 -0.85
C ARG A 46 3.02 -0.30 0.33
N VAL A 47 2.47 0.42 1.30
CA VAL A 47 1.88 -0.20 2.51
C VAL A 47 0.56 -0.92 2.20
N PRO A 48 -0.38 -0.34 1.43
CA PRO A 48 -1.56 -1.05 0.95
C PRO A 48 -1.22 -2.32 0.17
N PHE A 49 -0.20 -2.26 -0.71
CA PHE A 49 0.22 -3.40 -1.51
C PHE A 49 0.84 -4.53 -0.65
N GLU A 50 1.61 -4.20 0.37
CA GLU A 50 2.12 -5.20 1.32
C GLU A 50 0.98 -5.87 2.12
N HIS A 51 -0.01 -5.08 2.57
CA HIS A 51 -1.21 -5.62 3.22
C HIS A 51 -1.99 -6.53 2.26
N TYR A 52 -2.24 -6.07 1.04
CA TYR A 52 -2.91 -6.85 0.01
C TYR A 52 -2.20 -8.17 -0.26
N LYS A 53 -0.88 -8.15 -0.44
CA LYS A 53 -0.06 -9.36 -0.62
C LYS A 53 -0.16 -10.30 0.57
N LYS A 54 -0.17 -9.78 1.81
CA LYS A 54 -0.33 -10.58 3.02
C LYS A 54 -1.71 -11.23 3.05
N THR A 55 -2.77 -10.47 2.77
CA THR A 55 -4.15 -10.93 2.72
C THR A 55 -4.35 -12.01 1.66
N ILE A 56 -3.85 -11.82 0.43
CA ILE A 56 -3.90 -12.86 -0.61
C ILE A 56 -3.20 -14.13 -0.14
N ARG A 57 -1.99 -14.03 0.42
CA ARG A 57 -1.27 -15.23 0.88
C ARG A 57 -2.04 -15.99 1.97
N ILE A 58 -2.70 -15.28 2.88
CA ILE A 58 -3.53 -15.90 3.92
C ILE A 58 -4.75 -16.55 3.29
N ASN A 59 -5.49 -15.83 2.45
CA ASN A 59 -6.69 -16.32 1.79
C ASN A 59 -6.38 -17.54 0.90
N HIS A 60 -5.27 -17.52 0.16
CA HIS A 60 -4.81 -18.65 -0.65
C HIS A 60 -4.64 -19.91 0.20
N ARG A 61 -3.97 -19.81 1.35
CA ARG A 61 -3.80 -20.96 2.27
C ARG A 61 -5.13 -21.48 2.80
N VAL A 62 -6.09 -20.59 3.06
CA VAL A 62 -7.44 -21.00 3.48
C VAL A 62 -8.16 -21.74 2.34
N VAL A 63 -8.07 -21.23 1.11
CA VAL A 63 -8.62 -21.89 -0.08
C VAL A 63 -7.99 -23.26 -0.27
N GLU A 64 -6.67 -23.39 -0.20
CA GLU A 64 -5.96 -24.67 -0.33
C GLU A 64 -6.42 -25.69 0.72
N LYS A 65 -6.61 -25.26 1.97
CA LYS A 65 -7.11 -26.11 3.05
C LYS A 65 -8.55 -26.56 2.80
N GLU A 66 -9.43 -25.65 2.40
CA GLU A 66 -10.83 -25.99 2.10
C GLU A 66 -10.93 -26.93 0.89
N VAL A 67 -10.16 -26.69 -0.17
CA VAL A 67 -10.10 -27.59 -1.33
C VAL A 67 -9.61 -28.98 -0.90
N SER A 68 -8.56 -29.05 -0.08
CA SER A 68 -8.05 -30.33 0.45
C SER A 68 -9.09 -31.06 1.31
N SER A 69 -9.83 -30.32 2.15
CA SER A 69 -10.93 -30.86 2.97
C SER A 69 -12.06 -31.41 2.11
N VAL A 70 -12.42 -30.72 1.02
CA VAL A 70 -13.47 -31.21 0.11
C VAL A 70 -13.00 -32.46 -0.63
N ILE A 71 -11.75 -32.50 -1.12
CA ILE A 71 -11.18 -33.69 -1.78
C ILE A 71 -11.23 -34.89 -0.82
N SER A 72 -10.77 -34.72 0.42
CA SER A 72 -10.86 -35.76 1.46
C SER A 72 -12.30 -36.22 1.68
N GLY A 73 -13.25 -35.28 1.82
CA GLY A 73 -14.65 -35.62 2.01
C GLY A 73 -15.28 -36.39 0.84
N VAL A 74 -14.85 -36.11 -0.40
CA VAL A 74 -15.26 -36.87 -1.58
C VAL A 74 -14.65 -38.28 -1.55
N THR A 75 -13.38 -38.42 -1.18
CA THR A 75 -12.71 -39.73 -1.04
C THR A 75 -13.35 -40.56 0.08
N ASP A 76 -13.70 -39.94 1.21
CA ASP A 76 -14.37 -40.61 2.32
C ASP A 76 -15.74 -41.12 1.88
N ALA A 77 -16.54 -40.28 1.22
CA ALA A 77 -17.83 -40.67 0.67
C ALA A 77 -17.74 -41.81 -0.36
N ALA A 78 -16.64 -41.90 -1.10
CA ALA A 78 -16.39 -42.99 -2.07
C ALA A 78 -16.00 -44.31 -1.40
N ASN A 79 -15.39 -44.26 -0.21
CA ASN A 79 -14.91 -45.43 0.52
C ASN A 79 -15.86 -45.90 1.63
N SER A 80 -16.80 -45.06 2.05
CA SER A 80 -17.78 -45.35 3.10
C SER A 80 -18.99 -46.10 2.56
N ASP A 81 -19.46 -47.11 3.31
CA ASP A 81 -20.71 -47.82 3.01
C ASP A 81 -21.91 -46.97 3.49
N MET A 82 -22.34 -46.04 2.65
CA MET A 82 -23.40 -45.07 2.95
C MET A 82 -24.67 -45.37 2.14
N SER A 83 -25.84 -45.04 2.69
CA SER A 83 -27.08 -45.03 1.92
C SER A 83 -26.99 -44.03 0.77
N LYS A 84 -27.72 -44.30 -0.32
CA LYS A 84 -27.73 -43.41 -1.51
C LYS A 84 -28.19 -41.99 -1.15
N ASP A 85 -29.20 -41.86 -0.29
CA ASP A 85 -29.72 -40.56 0.12
C ASP A 85 -28.69 -39.77 0.95
N ASP A 86 -27.98 -40.45 1.84
CA ASP A 86 -26.92 -39.83 2.65
C ASP A 86 -25.75 -39.38 1.77
N ALA A 87 -25.33 -40.20 0.80
CA ALA A 87 -24.26 -39.86 -0.14
C ALA A 87 -24.63 -38.61 -0.98
N VAL A 88 -25.88 -38.51 -1.44
CA VAL A 88 -26.38 -37.34 -2.17
C VAL A 88 -26.37 -36.09 -1.28
N GLN A 89 -26.83 -36.20 -0.03
CA GLN A 89 -26.80 -35.08 0.91
C GLN A 89 -25.37 -34.60 1.22
N HIS A 90 -24.44 -35.54 1.45
CA HIS A 90 -23.04 -35.25 1.71
C HIS A 90 -22.35 -34.56 0.53
N LEU A 91 -22.52 -35.07 -0.69
CA LEU A 91 -21.96 -34.44 -1.89
C LEU A 91 -22.58 -33.08 -2.17
N THR A 92 -23.89 -32.92 -1.95
CA THR A 92 -24.57 -31.62 -2.09
C THR A 92 -24.02 -30.58 -1.11
N SER A 93 -23.70 -30.98 0.12
CA SER A 93 -23.03 -30.13 1.11
C SER A 93 -21.62 -29.72 0.63
N LEU A 94 -20.82 -30.64 0.11
CA LEU A 94 -19.48 -30.34 -0.42
C LEU A 94 -19.53 -29.41 -1.64
N VAL A 95 -20.49 -29.61 -2.55
CA VAL A 95 -20.72 -28.72 -3.69
C VAL A 95 -21.10 -27.31 -3.20
N SER A 96 -21.98 -27.21 -2.22
CA SER A 96 -22.39 -25.93 -1.63
C SER A 96 -21.19 -25.19 -1.00
N ARG A 97 -20.31 -25.92 -0.31
CA ARG A 97 -19.06 -25.38 0.25
C ARG A 97 -18.12 -24.88 -0.85
N LEU A 98 -17.92 -25.64 -1.93
CA LEU A 98 -17.09 -25.23 -3.08
C LEU A 98 -17.65 -23.99 -3.79
N GLN A 99 -18.96 -23.92 -3.99
CA GLN A 99 -19.61 -22.74 -4.58
C GLN A 99 -19.48 -21.51 -3.66
N GLY A 100 -19.56 -21.71 -2.34
CA GLY A 100 -19.23 -20.69 -1.35
C GLY A 100 -17.79 -20.19 -1.48
N LEU A 101 -16.83 -21.10 -1.66
CA LEU A 101 -15.41 -20.77 -1.82
C LEU A 101 -15.13 -20.02 -3.13
N LYS A 102 -15.74 -20.45 -4.24
CA LYS A 102 -15.63 -19.77 -5.55
C LYS A 102 -16.04 -18.30 -5.47
N ARG A 103 -17.18 -18.01 -4.83
CA ARG A 103 -17.65 -16.62 -4.65
C ARG A 103 -16.69 -15.78 -3.83
N LYS A 104 -16.08 -16.36 -2.79
CA LYS A 104 -15.09 -15.68 -1.93
C LYS A 104 -13.75 -15.45 -2.64
N GLY A 105 -13.38 -16.31 -3.59
CA GLY A 105 -12.11 -16.22 -4.31
C GLY A 105 -12.11 -15.37 -5.58
N CYS A 106 -13.23 -15.31 -6.32
CA CYS A 106 -13.31 -14.62 -7.62
C CYS A 106 -13.88 -13.20 -7.59
N ALA A 107 -14.58 -12.78 -6.53
CA ALA A 107 -15.24 -11.47 -6.48
C ALA A 107 -14.34 -10.24 -6.74
N PRO A 108 -13.02 -10.23 -6.44
CA PRO A 108 -12.21 -9.03 -6.65
C PRO A 108 -11.83 -8.70 -8.10
N LEU A 109 -11.89 -9.65 -9.05
CA LEU A 109 -11.32 -9.43 -10.40
C LEU A 109 -12.30 -8.76 -11.36
N ASP A 110 -13.57 -9.15 -11.32
CA ASP A 110 -14.57 -8.67 -12.28
C ASP A 110 -14.88 -7.16 -12.12
N HIS A 111 -14.60 -6.58 -10.95
CA HIS A 111 -14.83 -5.16 -10.69
C HIS A 111 -13.65 -4.25 -11.14
N LEU A 112 -12.48 -4.83 -11.41
CA LEU A 112 -11.27 -4.07 -11.78
C LEU A 112 -11.24 -3.66 -13.26
N GLU A 113 -12.12 -4.23 -14.08
CA GLU A 113 -12.17 -3.97 -15.53
C GLU A 113 -12.93 -2.66 -15.88
N SER A 114 -13.61 -2.04 -14.91
CA SER A 114 -14.46 -0.85 -15.12
C SER A 114 -13.79 0.50 -14.79
N VAL A 115 -12.44 0.58 -14.79
CA VAL A 115 -11.75 1.84 -14.45
C VAL A 115 -11.82 2.81 -15.63
N ASP A 116 -12.82 3.69 -15.59
CA ASP A 116 -13.07 4.69 -16.64
C ASP A 116 -12.21 5.95 -16.50
N ALA A 117 -11.94 6.62 -17.63
CA ALA A 117 -11.05 7.79 -17.68
C ALA A 117 -11.60 9.04 -16.96
N GLU A 118 -12.91 9.11 -16.72
CA GLU A 118 -13.58 10.20 -16.01
C GLU A 118 -13.21 10.23 -14.51
N ASN A 119 -12.86 9.07 -13.93
CA ASN A 119 -12.38 8.95 -12.55
C ASN A 119 -10.96 9.54 -12.34
N LEU A 120 -10.23 9.89 -13.41
CA LEU A 120 -8.86 10.40 -13.29
C LEU A 120 -8.77 11.74 -12.56
N SER A 121 -9.77 12.61 -12.74
CA SER A 121 -9.79 13.91 -12.08
C SER A 121 -10.00 13.77 -10.57
N GLU A 122 -10.98 12.96 -10.17
CA GLU A 122 -11.29 12.68 -8.76
C GLU A 122 -10.12 11.99 -8.06
N TRP A 123 -9.50 11.03 -8.75
CA TRP A 123 -8.33 10.34 -8.26
C TRP A 123 -7.12 11.26 -8.13
N SER A 124 -6.92 12.16 -9.10
CA SER A 124 -5.86 13.17 -9.05
C SER A 124 -6.07 14.13 -7.86
N ASN A 125 -7.32 14.55 -7.61
CA ASN A 125 -7.69 15.39 -6.48
C ASN A 125 -7.43 14.66 -5.14
N THR A 126 -7.85 13.40 -5.04
CA THR A 126 -7.62 12.54 -3.89
C THR A 126 -6.13 12.38 -3.60
N ARG A 127 -5.33 12.08 -4.63
CA ARG A 127 -3.87 12.02 -4.51
C ARG A 127 -3.29 13.34 -4.02
N LEU A 128 -3.73 14.46 -4.58
CA LEU A 128 -3.26 15.79 -4.17
C LEU A 128 -3.54 16.08 -2.70
N LYS A 129 -4.73 15.70 -2.20
CA LYS A 129 -5.09 15.82 -0.78
C LYS A 129 -4.25 14.92 0.14
N ARG A 130 -3.80 13.76 -0.37
CA ARG A 130 -2.99 12.81 0.41
C ARG A 130 -1.56 13.30 0.65
N ILE A 131 -0.97 14.00 -0.32
CA ILE A 131 0.41 14.53 -0.25
C ILE A 131 0.67 15.37 1.01
N PRO A 132 -0.11 16.43 1.31
CA PRO A 132 0.14 17.26 2.49
C PRO A 132 -0.08 16.48 3.79
N VAL A 133 -1.06 15.57 3.85
CA VAL A 133 -1.27 14.72 5.03
C VAL A 133 -0.04 13.85 5.32
N ASP A 134 0.43 13.11 4.31
CA ASP A 134 1.59 12.23 4.44
C ASP A 134 2.87 13.02 4.78
N TYR A 135 3.05 14.20 4.18
CA TYR A 135 4.14 15.11 4.51
C TYR A 135 4.12 15.51 6.00
N MET A 136 2.96 15.94 6.52
CA MET A 136 2.83 16.34 7.93
C MET A 136 3.16 15.17 8.87
N LEU A 137 2.68 13.96 8.56
CA LEU A 137 2.97 12.76 9.36
C LEU A 137 4.45 12.39 9.34
N ARG A 138 5.14 12.49 8.19
CA ARG A 138 6.58 12.24 8.09
C ARG A 138 7.43 13.27 8.83
N MET A 139 6.98 14.51 8.86
CA MET A 139 7.65 15.61 9.58
C MET A 139 7.33 15.62 11.09
N SER A 140 6.69 14.57 11.61
CA SER A 140 6.27 14.45 13.01
C SER A 140 5.19 15.45 13.46
N TYR A 141 4.51 16.11 12.52
CA TYR A 141 3.34 16.94 12.78
C TYR A 141 2.06 16.10 12.86
N TYR A 142 2.06 15.13 13.77
CA TYR A 142 1.03 14.08 13.84
C TYR A 142 -0.39 14.63 14.04
N GLU A 143 -0.55 15.58 14.96
CA GLU A 143 -1.86 16.17 15.26
C GLU A 143 -2.43 16.96 14.07
N ILE A 144 -1.58 17.69 13.35
CA ILE A 144 -1.96 18.47 12.17
C ILE A 144 -2.30 17.52 11.03
N GLY A 145 -1.46 16.50 10.79
CA GLY A 145 -1.71 15.48 9.77
C GLY A 145 -3.01 14.73 10.02
N MET A 146 -3.29 14.34 11.27
CA MET A 146 -4.53 13.66 11.67
C MET A 146 -5.76 14.54 11.44
N LYS A 147 -5.77 15.78 11.94
CA LYS A 147 -6.89 16.73 11.72
C LYS A 147 -7.11 17.03 10.23
N LEU A 148 -6.04 17.15 9.45
CA LEU A 148 -6.13 17.36 8.01
C LEU A 148 -6.77 16.14 7.32
N ALA A 149 -6.40 14.94 7.74
CA ALA A 149 -6.99 13.71 7.23
C ALA A 149 -8.49 13.59 7.56
N GLU A 150 -8.89 13.95 8.79
CA GLU A 150 -10.30 13.99 9.21
C GLU A 150 -11.10 15.00 8.38
N SER A 151 -10.62 16.23 8.29
CA SER A 151 -11.31 17.31 7.55
C SER A 151 -11.44 17.05 6.05
N SER A 152 -10.52 16.27 5.47
CA SER A 152 -10.49 15.94 4.04
C SER A 152 -11.11 14.58 3.71
N ASN A 153 -11.64 13.85 4.71
CA ASN A 153 -12.13 12.48 4.58
C ASN A 153 -11.09 11.51 3.98
N MET A 154 -9.84 11.57 4.45
CA MET A 154 -8.69 10.81 3.93
C MET A 154 -8.18 9.74 4.90
N LEU A 155 -8.89 9.48 6.01
CA LEU A 155 -8.45 8.56 7.07
C LEU A 155 -8.15 7.16 6.52
N ASP A 156 -9.00 6.63 5.64
CA ASP A 156 -8.85 5.29 5.05
C ASP A 156 -7.72 5.19 4.01
N LEU A 157 -7.27 6.34 3.49
CA LEU A 157 -6.29 6.42 2.40
C LEU A 157 -4.87 6.72 2.87
N VAL A 158 -4.69 6.96 4.17
CA VAL A 158 -3.43 7.36 4.80
C VAL A 158 -3.08 6.36 5.89
N ASP A 159 -1.81 5.96 5.94
CA ASP A 159 -1.30 4.98 6.90
C ASP A 159 -1.10 5.56 8.33
N ILE A 160 -2.11 6.25 8.88
CA ILE A 160 -2.02 6.97 10.18
C ILE A 160 -1.53 6.06 11.30
N ALA A 161 -2.04 4.83 11.38
CA ALA A 161 -1.65 3.85 12.39
C ALA A 161 -0.14 3.52 12.33
N VAL A 162 0.45 3.47 11.14
CA VAL A 162 1.89 3.21 10.96
C VAL A 162 2.72 4.38 11.50
N PHE A 163 2.27 5.61 11.28
CA PHE A 163 2.93 6.79 11.81
C PHE A 163 2.77 6.93 13.32
N GLN A 164 1.62 6.55 13.89
CA GLN A 164 1.41 6.51 15.34
C GLN A 164 2.29 5.45 16.03
N GLU A 165 2.46 4.28 15.41
CA GLU A 165 3.39 3.26 15.84
C GLU A 165 4.84 3.79 15.88
N ALA A 166 5.25 4.45 14.80
CA ALA A 166 6.57 5.08 14.72
C ALA A 166 6.74 6.18 15.78
N ARG A 167 5.74 7.03 15.97
CA ARG A 167 5.74 8.08 17.01
C ARG A 167 5.99 7.49 18.39
N ARG A 168 5.25 6.44 18.77
CA ARG A 168 5.40 5.80 20.08
C ARG A 168 6.82 5.27 20.31
N VAL A 169 7.41 4.68 19.28
CA VAL A 169 8.80 4.19 19.34
C VAL A 169 9.79 5.36 19.47
N ILE A 170 9.57 6.44 18.72
CA ILE A 170 10.40 7.66 18.79
C ILE A 170 10.33 8.29 20.19
N ASP A 171 9.11 8.49 20.72
CA ASP A 171 8.87 9.09 22.03
C ASP A 171 9.53 8.25 23.14
N ALA A 172 9.40 6.92 23.07
CA ALA A 172 10.07 6.00 24.00
C ALA A 172 11.60 6.14 23.96
N LEU A 173 12.19 6.19 22.75
CA LEU A 173 13.64 6.36 22.59
C LEU A 173 14.12 7.72 23.11
N GLN A 174 13.34 8.79 22.94
CA GLN A 174 13.64 10.11 23.52
C GLN A 174 13.62 10.07 25.05
N ASN A 175 12.70 9.29 25.63
CA ASN A 175 12.61 9.04 27.07
C ASN A 175 13.63 8.01 27.59
N ARG A 176 14.57 7.56 26.74
CA ARG A 176 15.60 6.54 27.06
C ARG A 176 15.04 5.16 27.36
N GLU A 177 13.82 4.87 26.92
CA GLU A 177 13.19 3.57 27.03
C GLU A 177 13.43 2.74 25.75
N ALA A 178 14.24 1.69 25.86
CA ALA A 178 14.53 0.81 24.73
C ALA A 178 13.44 -0.25 24.48
N ALA A 179 12.60 -0.57 25.46
CA ALA A 179 11.67 -1.69 25.38
C ALA A 179 10.66 -1.59 24.22
N PRO A 180 9.99 -0.45 23.97
CA PRO A 180 9.08 -0.31 22.82
C PRO A 180 9.80 -0.45 21.47
N ALA A 181 11.03 0.06 21.37
CA ALA A 181 11.84 -0.07 20.17
C ALA A 181 12.28 -1.52 19.91
N LEU A 182 12.51 -2.31 20.97
CA LEU A 182 12.85 -3.72 20.88
C LEU A 182 11.65 -4.59 20.47
N ALA A 183 10.46 -4.30 21.00
CA ALA A 183 9.23 -4.96 20.57
C ALA A 183 8.97 -4.68 19.08
N TRP A 184 9.00 -3.42 18.67
CA TRP A 184 8.82 -3.02 17.27
C TRP A 184 9.87 -3.66 16.34
N ARG A 185 11.10 -3.83 16.81
CA ARG A 185 12.17 -4.52 16.08
C ARG A 185 11.87 -6.01 15.87
N ALA A 186 11.28 -6.71 16.84
CA ALA A 186 10.93 -8.12 16.69
C ALA A 186 9.96 -8.31 15.52
N ASP A 187 9.02 -7.38 15.37
CA ASP A 187 8.00 -7.39 14.31
C ASP A 187 8.55 -6.97 12.93
N ASN A 188 9.63 -6.18 12.91
CA ASN A 188 10.19 -5.58 11.68
C ASN A 188 11.59 -6.11 11.28
N LYS A 189 12.04 -7.21 11.90
CA LYS A 189 13.43 -7.70 11.85
C LYS A 189 14.02 -7.86 10.45
N SER A 190 13.22 -8.25 9.45
CA SER A 190 13.69 -8.47 8.07
C SER A 190 14.00 -7.18 7.30
N ARG A 191 13.58 -6.01 7.82
CA ARG A 191 13.64 -4.72 7.11
C ARG A 191 14.55 -3.67 7.76
N LEU A 192 15.16 -3.99 8.92
CA LEU A 192 15.92 -3.04 9.72
C LEU A 192 17.44 -3.24 9.62
N LYS A 193 18.19 -2.14 9.48
CA LYS A 193 19.64 -2.12 9.67
C LYS A 193 19.94 -2.17 11.18
N MET A 194 20.43 -3.33 11.64
CA MET A 194 20.45 -3.68 13.07
C MET A 194 21.59 -3.08 13.89
N SER A 195 22.63 -2.51 13.26
CA SER A 195 23.86 -2.11 13.96
C SER A 195 23.65 -0.99 14.97
N LYS A 196 22.88 0.05 14.61
CA LYS A 196 22.67 1.23 15.47
C LYS A 196 21.79 0.93 16.69
N LEU A 197 20.77 0.09 16.54
CA LEU A 197 19.84 -0.25 17.63
C LEU A 197 20.49 -1.16 18.68
N LYS A 198 21.33 -2.11 18.25
CA LYS A 198 22.12 -2.95 19.16
C LYS A 198 23.07 -2.12 20.03
N LEU A 199 23.67 -1.08 19.47
CA LEU A 199 24.52 -0.16 20.22
C LEU A 199 23.71 0.62 21.28
N GLN A 200 22.51 1.11 20.92
CA GLN A 200 21.64 1.78 21.87
C GLN A 200 21.24 0.87 23.04
N GLU A 201 20.95 -0.41 22.77
CA GLU A 201 20.63 -1.40 23.81
C GLU A 201 21.79 -1.61 24.79
N PHE A 202 23.01 -1.69 24.28
CA PHE A 202 24.20 -1.74 25.14
C PHE A 202 24.35 -0.48 26.00
N ILE A 203 24.13 0.71 25.41
CA ILE A 203 24.21 1.99 26.15
C ILE A 203 23.18 2.03 27.29
N GLU A 204 21.94 1.58 27.06
CA GLU A 204 20.93 1.55 28.13
C GLU A 204 21.24 0.51 29.21
N LEU A 205 21.82 -0.64 28.87
CA LEU A 205 22.29 -1.61 29.88
C LEU A 205 23.42 -1.04 30.76
N VAL A 206 24.33 -0.25 30.18
CA VAL A 206 25.40 0.43 30.92
C VAL A 206 24.83 1.54 31.80
N ARG A 207 23.86 2.31 31.32
CA ARG A 207 23.18 3.37 32.10
C ARG A 207 22.36 2.83 33.27
N ALA A 208 21.78 1.64 33.14
CA ALA A 208 21.06 0.96 34.20
C ALA A 208 21.99 0.32 35.25
N GLU A 209 23.29 0.62 35.22
CA GLU A 209 24.34 0.04 36.08
C GLU A 209 24.41 -1.50 36.04
N ASN A 210 23.81 -2.13 35.02
CA ASN A 210 23.79 -3.57 34.86
C ASN A 210 24.99 -4.04 34.03
N SER A 211 26.19 -3.87 34.61
CA SER A 211 27.46 -4.11 33.92
C SER A 211 27.62 -5.56 33.44
N MET A 212 27.13 -6.53 34.21
CA MET A 212 27.23 -7.95 33.86
C MET A 212 26.40 -8.29 32.62
N CYS A 213 25.15 -7.82 32.54
CA CYS A 213 24.32 -8.00 31.35
C CYS A 213 24.87 -7.22 30.15
N ALA A 214 25.40 -6.01 30.35
CA ALA A 214 26.01 -5.21 29.30
C ALA A 214 27.23 -5.93 28.66
N ILE A 215 28.11 -6.51 29.48
CA ILE A 215 29.29 -7.25 29.01
C ILE A 215 28.87 -8.50 28.21
N ALA A 216 27.92 -9.27 28.73
CA ALA A 216 27.40 -10.44 28.02
C ALA A 216 26.74 -10.05 26.68
N TYR A 217 25.99 -8.95 26.67
CA TYR A 217 25.35 -8.41 25.47
C TYR A 217 26.38 -7.97 24.42
N ALA A 218 27.41 -7.21 24.83
CA ALA A 218 28.46 -6.73 23.94
C ALA A 218 29.20 -7.89 23.25
N ARG A 219 29.57 -8.93 24.02
CA ARG A 219 30.24 -10.13 23.50
C ARG A 219 29.38 -10.87 22.47
N LYS A 220 28.06 -10.88 22.66
CA LYS A 220 27.13 -11.62 21.79
C LYS A 220 26.75 -10.85 20.53
N TYR A 221 26.67 -9.52 20.58
CA TYR A 221 26.03 -8.72 19.51
C TYR A 221 26.88 -7.59 18.93
N LEU A 222 27.97 -7.19 19.59
CA LEU A 222 28.85 -6.08 19.20
C LEU A 222 30.30 -6.51 18.91
N ALA A 223 30.68 -7.74 19.22
CA ALA A 223 31.96 -8.30 18.79
C ALA A 223 32.03 -8.42 17.25
N PRO A 224 33.19 -8.17 16.63
CA PRO A 224 33.37 -8.25 15.17
C PRO A 224 33.08 -9.64 14.59
#